data_AF-A0AA42E0M7-F1
#
_entry.id   AF-A0AA42E0M7-F1
#
_cell.length_a   1.000
_cell.length_b   1.000
_cell.length_c   1.000
_cell.angle_alpha   90.00
_cell.angle_beta   90.00
_cell.angle_gamma   90.00
#
_symmetry.space_group_name_H-M   'P 1'
#
loop_
_entity.id
_entity.type
_entity.pdbx_description
1 polymer ?
#
loop_
_entity_poly.entity_id
_entity_poly.type
_entity_poly.pdbx_seq_one_letter_code
_entity_poly.pdbx_strand_id
1 'polypeptide(L)'
;MHPDNDIELKCPERALWLAVIQAAISDACATYCLVGKTHTKYVLSTDRSAALNREAARRWLTGRSRDFREVCSLAGLNWEAVHDVAVKLQAAGWPPGVRMRLDRGP
;
A
#
# COMPACT_ATOMS: atom_id res chain seq x y z
N MET A 1 10.62 27.49 -23.71
CA MET A 1 10.90 26.13 -23.22
C MET A 1 10.19 25.94 -21.90
N HIS A 2 8.97 25.40 -21.94
CA HIS A 2 8.36 24.68 -20.83
C HIS A 2 7.51 23.60 -21.49
N PRO A 3 7.92 22.33 -21.50
CA PRO A 3 6.98 21.27 -21.78
C PRO A 3 6.02 21.24 -20.59
N ASP A 4 4.82 21.74 -20.86
CA ASP A 4 3.55 21.28 -20.33
C ASP A 4 3.66 19.78 -19.99
N ASN A 5 4.01 19.51 -18.73
CA ASN A 5 4.14 18.16 -18.17
C ASN A 5 2.90 17.86 -17.33
N ASP A 6 1.77 18.44 -17.71
CA ASP A 6 0.43 17.98 -17.37
C ASP A 6 0.22 16.66 -18.11
N ILE A 7 0.90 15.64 -17.59
CA ILE A 7 0.51 14.26 -17.75
C ILE A 7 -0.84 14.18 -17.03
N GLU A 8 -1.89 14.58 -17.75
CA GLU A 8 -3.28 14.28 -17.47
C GLU A 8 -3.35 12.75 -17.45
N LEU A 9 -2.97 12.19 -16.30
CA LEU A 9 -2.85 10.77 -16.08
C LEU A 9 -4.26 10.25 -16.26
N LYS A 10 -4.53 9.66 -17.43
CA LYS A 10 -5.82 9.11 -17.79
C LYS A 10 -6.33 8.33 -16.57
N CYS A 11 -7.55 8.65 -16.13
CA CYS A 11 -8.22 8.05 -14.98
C CYS A 11 -7.94 6.55 -14.72
N PRO A 12 -7.80 5.65 -15.73
CA PRO A 12 -7.37 4.26 -15.51
C PRO A 12 -5.97 4.07 -14.91
N GLU A 13 -4.95 4.83 -15.31
CA GLU A 13 -3.57 4.67 -14.80
C GLU A 13 -3.48 5.12 -13.34
N ARG A 14 -4.13 6.23 -12.99
CA ARG A 14 -4.19 6.68 -11.60
C ARG A 14 -4.89 5.65 -10.70
N ALA A 15 -5.98 5.05 -11.20
CA ALA A 15 -6.70 3.99 -10.49
C ALA A 15 -5.82 2.73 -10.31
N LEU A 16 -4.99 2.39 -11.29
CA LEU A 16 -4.02 1.30 -11.20
C LEU A 16 -3.00 1.57 -10.09
N TRP A 17 -2.37 2.75 -10.06
CA TRP A 17 -1.37 3.09 -9.04
C TRP A 17 -1.97 3.16 -7.64
N LEU A 18 -3.20 3.66 -7.51
CA LEU A 18 -3.96 3.58 -6.26
C LEU A 18 -4.22 2.12 -5.84
N ALA A 19 -4.54 1.24 -6.78
CA ALA A 19 -4.73 -0.18 -6.48
C ALA A 19 -3.43 -0.84 -6.02
N VAL A 20 -2.27 -0.47 -6.59
CA VAL A 20 -0.95 -0.95 -6.16
C VAL A 20 -0.66 -0.53 -4.72
N ILE A 21 -0.90 0.73 -4.36
CA ILE A 21 -0.70 1.23 -2.99
C ILE A 21 -1.66 0.53 -2.02
N GLN A 22 -2.93 0.37 -2.39
CA GLN A 22 -3.91 -0.36 -1.58
C GLN A 22 -3.53 -1.83 -1.39
N ALA A 23 -3.04 -2.50 -2.43
CA ALA A 23 -2.56 -3.87 -2.36
C ALA A 23 -1.38 -3.98 -1.39
N ALA A 24 -0.37 -3.11 -1.51
CA ALA A 24 0.77 -3.11 -0.62
C ALA A 24 0.38 -2.89 0.86
N ILE A 25 -0.56 -1.98 1.13
CA ILE A 25 -1.08 -1.78 2.50
C ILE A 25 -1.84 -3.02 2.99
N SER A 26 -2.65 -3.63 2.12
CA SER A 26 -3.37 -4.87 2.45
C SER A 26 -2.40 -6.01 2.75
N ASP A 27 -1.34 -6.16 1.98
CA ASP A 27 -0.28 -7.16 2.21
C ASP A 27 0.46 -6.89 3.52
N ALA A 28 0.78 -5.62 3.80
CA ALA A 28 1.46 -5.19 5.02
C ALA A 28 0.65 -5.42 6.30
N CYS A 29 -0.68 -5.21 6.23
CA CYS A 29 -1.66 -5.36 7.32
C CYS A 29 -2.30 -6.74 7.42
N ALA A 30 -2.13 -7.61 6.42
CA ALA A 30 -2.65 -8.97 6.50
C ALA A 30 -2.12 -9.59 7.81
N THR A 31 -3.00 -10.10 8.66
CA THR A 31 -2.61 -10.82 9.86
C THR A 31 -2.94 -12.28 9.59
N TYR A 32 -1.93 -13.16 9.63
CA TYR A 32 -2.22 -14.60 9.60
C TYR A 32 -2.73 -14.98 10.99
N CYS A 33 -4.04 -15.06 11.17
CA CYS A 33 -4.59 -15.75 12.31
C CYS A 33 -4.72 -17.22 11.91
N LEU A 34 -3.95 -18.11 12.54
CA LEU A 34 -4.27 -19.54 12.54
C LEU A 34 -5.59 -19.73 13.28
N VAL A 35 -6.71 -19.55 12.59
CA VAL A 35 -8.03 -19.83 13.13
C VAL A 35 -8.57 -21.05 12.42
N GLY A 36 -8.64 -22.14 13.19
CA GLY A 36 -9.40 -23.30 12.81
C GLY A 36 -10.84 -22.90 12.44
N LYS A 37 -11.30 -23.44 11.31
CA LYS A 37 -12.70 -23.72 11.00
C LYS A 37 -13.68 -22.55 11.16
N THR A 38 -13.50 -21.44 10.43
CA THR A 38 -14.66 -20.71 9.90
C THR A 38 -14.31 -19.88 8.68
N HIS A 39 -15.09 -20.04 7.61
CA HIS A 39 -14.99 -19.36 6.33
C HIS A 39 -15.02 -17.83 6.47
N THR A 40 -13.89 -17.17 6.22
CA THR A 40 -13.90 -15.91 5.47
C THR A 40 -12.60 -15.87 4.66
N LYS A 41 -12.72 -15.60 3.36
CA LYS A 41 -11.69 -15.77 2.33
C LYS A 41 -10.51 -14.81 2.52
N TYR A 42 -9.68 -15.06 3.50
CA TYR A 42 -8.27 -14.70 3.51
C TYR A 42 -7.54 -16.03 3.47
N VAL A 43 -6.95 -16.35 2.31
CA VAL A 43 -6.23 -17.61 2.15
C VAL A 43 -5.09 -17.58 3.16
N LEU A 44 -5.23 -18.41 4.20
CA LEU A 44 -4.17 -18.86 5.07
C LEU A 44 -3.18 -19.67 4.22
N SER A 45 -2.44 -18.99 3.35
CA SER A 45 -1.31 -19.64 2.73
C SER A 45 -0.21 -19.65 3.78
N THR A 46 0.18 -20.82 4.25
CA THR A 46 1.45 -21.11 4.94
C THR A 46 2.65 -20.88 4.01
N ASP A 47 2.51 -19.91 3.12
CA ASP A 47 3.40 -19.64 2.03
C ASP A 47 4.42 -18.67 2.56
N ARG A 48 5.65 -19.15 2.68
CA ARG A 48 6.81 -18.32 3.02
C ARG A 48 6.83 -17.07 2.14
N SER A 49 6.37 -17.18 0.90
CA SER A 49 6.23 -16.07 -0.05
C SER A 49 5.24 -15.00 0.41
N ALA A 50 4.13 -15.35 1.07
CA ALA A 50 3.18 -14.37 1.62
C ALA A 50 3.78 -13.60 2.81
N ALA A 51 4.57 -14.27 3.67
CA ALA A 51 5.30 -13.61 4.74
C ALA A 51 6.41 -12.69 4.19
N LEU A 52 7.16 -13.15 3.19
CA LEU A 52 8.18 -12.36 2.49
C LEU A 52 7.57 -11.16 1.76
N ASN A 53 6.45 -11.34 1.06
CA ASN A 53 5.71 -10.26 0.39
C ASN A 53 5.22 -9.22 1.39
N ARG A 54 4.78 -9.63 2.58
CA ARG A 54 4.41 -8.72 3.65
C ARG A 54 5.58 -7.91 4.16
N GLU A 55 6.71 -8.55 4.47
CA GLU A 55 7.91 -7.84 4.90
C GLU A 55 8.44 -6.90 3.80
N ALA A 56 8.40 -7.33 2.54
CA ALA A 56 8.76 -6.51 1.40
C ALA A 56 7.82 -5.31 1.25
N ALA A 57 6.50 -5.51 1.37
CA ALA A 57 5.51 -4.43 1.31
C ALA A 57 5.68 -3.44 2.46
N ARG A 58 5.91 -3.93 3.69
CA ARG A 58 6.22 -3.09 4.85
C ARG A 58 7.47 -2.24 4.59
N ARG A 59 8.56 -2.88 4.16
CA ARG A 59 9.81 -2.20 3.81
C ARG A 59 9.65 -1.21 2.66
N TRP A 60 8.78 -1.51 1.69
CA TRP A 60 8.49 -0.62 0.58
C TRP A 60 7.69 0.61 1.03
N LEU A 61 6.66 0.43 1.86
CA LEU A 61 5.83 1.52 2.40
C LEU A 61 6.59 2.40 3.41
N THR A 62 7.45 1.81 4.23
CA THR A 62 8.28 2.54 5.21
C THR A 62 9.60 3.01 4.60
N GLY A 63 9.95 2.49 3.42
CA GLY A 63 11.16 2.82 2.68
C GLY A 63 11.00 4.15 1.96
N ARG A 64 11.97 5.05 2.10
CA ARG A 64 12.00 6.33 1.36
C ARG A 64 12.54 6.14 -0.06
N SER A 65 12.16 5.06 -0.73
CA SER A 65 12.65 4.71 -2.06
C SER A 65 12.11 5.66 -3.13
N ARG A 66 12.91 5.89 -4.19
CA ARG A 66 12.50 6.72 -5.33
C ARG A 66 11.23 6.17 -5.99
N ASP A 67 11.15 4.85 -6.17
CA ASP A 67 10.02 4.16 -6.77
C ASP A 67 8.72 4.39 -6.00
N PHE A 68 8.78 4.39 -4.65
CA PHE A 68 7.62 4.63 -3.82
C PHE A 68 7.08 6.06 -4.00
N ARG A 69 7.98 7.05 -4.08
CA ARG A 69 7.59 8.45 -4.32
C ARG A 69 6.97 8.64 -5.70
N GLU A 70 7.55 7.98 -6.71
CA GLU A 70 7.05 8.02 -8.08
C GLU A 70 5.65 7.39 -8.18
N VAL A 71 5.45 6.21 -7.59
CA VAL A 71 4.15 5.54 -7.52
C VAL A 71 3.10 6.38 -6.76
N CYS A 72 3.47 7.03 -5.65
CA CYS A 72 2.56 7.95 -4.95
C CYS A 72 2.20 9.16 -5.81
N SER A 73 3.18 9.74 -6.52
CA SER A 73 2.94 10.85 -7.44
C SER A 73 2.00 10.45 -8.57
N LEU A 74 2.20 9.27 -9.17
CA LEU A 74 1.33 8.72 -10.21
C LEU A 74 -0.07 8.37 -9.68
N ALA A 75 -0.20 8.01 -8.41
CA ALA A 75 -1.50 7.84 -7.77
C ALA A 75 -2.19 9.18 -7.43
N GLY A 76 -1.49 10.31 -7.57
CA GLY A 76 -1.95 11.63 -7.11
C GLY A 76 -2.08 11.68 -5.58
N LEU A 77 -1.15 11.06 -4.86
CA LEU A 77 -1.09 11.01 -3.40
C LEU A 77 0.18 11.69 -2.90
N ASN A 78 0.08 12.33 -1.73
CA ASN A 78 1.25 12.83 -1.04
C ASN A 78 2.01 11.66 -0.40
N TRP A 79 3.21 11.36 -0.92
CA TRP A 79 4.05 10.26 -0.42
C TRP A 79 4.44 10.44 1.06
N GLU A 80 4.59 11.68 1.55
CA GLU A 80 4.91 11.95 2.95
C GLU A 80 3.76 11.55 3.87
N ALA A 81 2.52 11.82 3.44
CA ALA A 81 1.32 11.42 4.19
C ALA A 81 1.19 9.89 4.24
N VAL A 82 1.40 9.20 3.11
CA VAL A 82 1.34 7.73 3.05
C VAL A 82 2.47 7.12 3.90
N HIS A 83 3.68 7.69 3.85
CA HIS A 83 4.83 7.25 4.64
C HIS A 83 4.60 7.44 6.13
N ASP A 84 4.10 8.60 6.56
CA ASP A 84 3.78 8.87 7.96
C ASP A 84 2.75 7.88 8.52
N VAL A 85 1.70 7.58 7.75
CA VAL A 85 0.72 6.55 8.16
C VAL A 85 1.38 5.17 8.21
N ALA A 86 2.22 4.81 7.24
CA ALA A 86 2.94 3.53 7.24
C ALA A 86 3.88 3.38 8.46
N VAL A 87 4.57 4.46 8.85
CA VAL A 87 5.42 4.50 10.06
C VAL A 87 4.57 4.35 11.32
N LYS A 88 3.42 5.04 11.40
CA LYS A 88 2.46 4.88 12.51
C LYS A 88 1.93 3.45 12.61
N LEU A 89 1.61 2.82 11.46
CA LEU A 89 1.19 1.41 11.42
C LEU A 89 2.33 0.47 11.83
N GLN A 90 3.57 0.75 11.43
CA GLN A 90 4.73 -0.03 11.86
C GLN A 90 4.92 0.05 13.38
N ALA A 91 4.81 1.25 13.96
CA ALA A 91 4.87 1.44 15.41
C ALA A 91 3.71 0.74 16.15
N ALA A 92 2.53 0.68 15.54
CA ALA A 92 1.36 -0.03 16.06
C ALA A 92 1.37 -1.55 15.79
N GLY A 93 2.38 -2.08 15.08
CA GLY A 93 2.48 -3.51 14.77
C GLY A 93 1.60 -4.01 13.61
N TRP A 94 1.15 -3.12 12.71
CA TRP A 94 0.32 -3.43 11.53
C TRP A 94 -1.00 -4.16 11.87
N PRO A 95 -1.96 -3.48 12.52
CA PRO A 95 -3.20 -4.12 12.95
C PRO A 95 -4.04 -4.65 11.77
N PRO A 96 -4.73 -5.80 11.93
CA PRO A 96 -5.60 -6.36 10.90
C PRO A 96 -6.76 -5.41 10.58
N GLY A 97 -7.19 -5.42 9.31
CA GLY A 97 -8.39 -4.69 8.88
C GLY A 97 -8.22 -3.19 8.69
N VAL A 98 -6.98 -2.66 8.78
CA VAL A 98 -6.71 -1.26 8.42
C VAL A 98 -6.94 -1.08 6.92
N ARG A 99 -7.94 -0.29 6.60
CA ARG A 99 -8.18 0.23 5.25
C ARG A 99 -7.80 1.71 5.28
N MET A 100 -6.62 2.06 4.77
CA MET A 100 -6.28 3.47 4.63
C MET A 100 -7.30 4.09 3.67
N ARG A 101 -8.06 5.06 4.18
CA ARG A 101 -8.76 5.99 3.31
C ARG A 101 -7.70 6.93 2.77
N LEU A 102 -7.15 6.57 1.61
CA LEU A 102 -6.31 7.46 0.82
C LEU A 102 -7.26 8.57 0.34
N ASP A 103 -7.35 9.63 1.14
CA ASP A 103 -8.19 10.76 0.83
C ASP A 103 -7.69 11.36 -0.48
N ARG A 104 -8.61 11.45 -1.44
CA ARG A 104 -8.33 12.07 -2.73
C ARG A 104 -8.14 13.54 -2.41
N GLY A 105 -6.87 13.98 -2.39
CA GLY A 105 -6.57 15.41 -2.31
C GLY A 105 -7.42 16.19 -3.32
N PRO A 106 -7.81 17.42 -2.99
CA PRO A 106 -8.78 18.23 -3.73
C PRO A 106 -8.45 18.38 -5.21
#